data_AF-A0A9P6L6Z2-F1
#
_entry.id   AF-A0A9P6L6Z2-F1
#
_cell.length_a   1.000
_cell.length_b   1.000
_cell.length_c   1.000
_cell.angle_alpha   90.00
_cell.angle_beta   90.00
_cell.angle_gamma   90.00
#
_symmetry.space_group_name_H-M   'P 1'
#
loop_
_entity.id
_entity.type
_entity.pdbx_description
1 polymer ?
#
loop_
_entity_poly.entity_id
_entity_poly.type
_entity_poly.pdbx_seq_one_letter_code
_entity_poly.pdbx_strand_id
1 'polypeptide(L)'
;MVATRKSKTQSTLKQSKLSFSTKRAHSSKVDEKKQAPIRKTGSAPIPASAKEERVPAKRPRSPDPLEISSDSNDETETERPTPESVKAVVESTPPAIEEVERERLNPKDRKWNKHYASVKKMMGGLPAVHGEKQTKIHEILRVFDLSYKYGPCIGTTRMERWERAKALGLDPPIEVFEILSTKEGHEDQEYVQNVLYGEL
;
A
#
# COMPACT_ATOMS: atom_id res chain seq x y z
N MET A 1 6.16 30.84 67.45
CA MET A 1 6.06 30.59 65.99
C MET A 1 7.45 30.22 65.48
N VAL A 2 7.70 28.96 65.10
CA VAL A 2 8.88 28.58 64.31
C VAL A 2 8.46 27.46 63.37
N ALA A 3 8.45 27.74 62.06
CA ALA A 3 8.06 26.79 61.02
C ALA A 3 9.32 26.16 60.40
N THR A 4 9.43 24.83 60.45
CA THR A 4 10.49 24.08 59.77
C THR A 4 10.04 23.76 58.34
N ARG A 5 10.74 24.31 57.35
CA ARG A 5 10.51 24.03 55.92
C ARG A 5 11.28 22.77 55.51
N LYS A 6 10.57 21.71 55.12
CA LYS A 6 11.14 20.46 54.60
C LYS A 6 11.30 20.56 53.09
N SER A 7 12.53 20.62 52.58
CA SER A 7 12.85 20.67 51.15
C SER A 7 12.68 19.31 50.49
N LYS A 8 11.89 19.24 49.41
CA LYS A 8 11.68 18.04 48.59
C LYS A 8 12.75 18.00 47.49
N THR A 9 13.58 16.96 47.49
CA THR A 9 14.60 16.73 46.47
C THR A 9 13.95 16.36 45.14
N GLN A 10 14.30 17.06 44.07
CA GLN A 10 13.86 16.73 42.71
C GLN A 10 14.70 15.57 42.18
N SER A 11 14.06 14.49 41.73
CA SER A 11 14.73 13.37 41.07
C SER A 11 15.06 13.74 39.63
N THR A 12 16.36 13.93 39.33
CA THR A 12 16.83 14.10 37.95
C THR A 12 16.80 12.75 37.25
N LEU A 13 15.94 12.60 36.23
CA LEU A 13 15.87 11.41 35.38
C LEU A 13 17.18 11.28 34.57
N LYS A 14 18.01 10.29 34.92
CA LYS A 14 19.21 9.94 34.15
C LYS A 14 18.81 8.92 33.08
N GLN A 15 18.95 9.29 31.81
CA GLN A 15 18.78 8.36 30.70
C GLN A 15 19.92 7.33 30.69
N SER A 16 19.59 6.07 30.46
CA SER A 16 20.56 4.98 30.32
C SER A 16 21.19 4.99 28.92
N LYS A 17 22.50 4.75 28.85
CA LYS A 17 23.27 4.69 27.61
C LYS A 17 23.19 3.27 27.01
N LEU A 18 22.65 3.15 25.81
CA LEU A 18 22.59 1.89 25.06
C LEU A 18 24.00 1.48 24.60
N SER A 19 24.41 0.25 24.91
CA SER A 19 25.67 -0.33 24.44
C SER A 19 25.43 -1.15 23.16
N PHE A 20 26.04 -0.73 22.05
CA PHE A 20 26.05 -1.50 20.81
C PHE A 20 27.32 -2.36 20.78
N SER A 21 27.17 -3.66 21.04
CA SER A 21 28.26 -4.62 20.84
C SER A 21 28.41 -4.90 19.34
N THR A 22 29.41 -4.28 18.71
CA THR A 22 29.80 -4.61 17.34
C THR A 22 30.64 -5.88 17.36
N LYS A 23 30.05 -7.02 17.02
CA LYS A 23 30.80 -8.25 16.76
C LYS A 23 31.54 -8.10 15.43
N ARG A 24 32.85 -7.87 15.46
CA ARG A 24 33.71 -8.09 14.30
C ARG A 24 33.78 -9.59 14.01
N ALA A 25 33.44 -9.99 12.79
CA ALA A 25 33.68 -11.33 12.29
C ALA A 25 35.20 -11.50 12.07
N HIS A 26 35.84 -12.34 12.87
CA HIS A 26 37.18 -12.86 12.55
C HIS A 26 37.01 -14.06 11.63
N SER A 27 37.54 -13.95 10.40
CA SER A 27 37.76 -15.06 9.49
C SER A 27 38.93 -15.90 10.00
N SER A 28 38.65 -17.08 10.55
CA SER A 28 39.66 -18.09 10.86
C SER A 28 39.56 -19.26 9.88
N LYS A 29 40.71 -19.56 9.27
CA LYS A 29 41.02 -20.63 8.32
C LYS A 29 40.45 -22.00 8.73
N VAL A 30 40.03 -22.77 7.73
CA VAL A 30 39.67 -24.19 7.84
C VAL A 30 40.90 -25.03 7.45
N ASP A 31 41.35 -25.88 8.36
CA ASP A 31 42.39 -26.89 8.13
C ASP A 31 41.77 -28.22 7.65
N GLU A 32 42.49 -28.88 6.76
CA GLU A 32 42.11 -30.05 5.97
C GLU A 32 42.49 -31.38 6.65
N LYS A 33 41.60 -32.39 6.64
CA LYS A 33 41.99 -33.82 6.61
C LYS A 33 40.86 -34.80 6.19
N LYS A 34 40.97 -35.23 4.92
CA LYS A 34 40.71 -36.53 4.24
C LYS A 34 39.79 -37.61 4.86
N GLN A 35 38.83 -38.09 4.05
CA GLN A 35 38.77 -39.46 3.49
C GLN A 35 37.65 -39.62 2.42
N ALA A 36 37.94 -40.37 1.35
CA ALA A 36 37.08 -40.75 0.20
C ALA A 36 37.15 -42.31 0.03
N PRO A 37 36.42 -43.05 -0.84
CA PRO A 37 36.13 -42.70 -2.25
C PRO A 37 34.76 -43.15 -2.85
N ILE A 38 34.31 -42.45 -3.91
CA ILE A 38 33.29 -42.93 -4.87
C ILE A 38 33.97 -43.14 -6.24
N ARG A 39 33.61 -44.25 -6.91
CA ARG A 39 34.15 -44.71 -8.20
C ARG A 39 33.55 -43.97 -9.40
N LYS A 40 34.46 -43.43 -10.24
CA LYS A 40 34.60 -43.45 -11.72
C LYS A 40 33.34 -43.52 -12.61
N THR A 41 33.25 -42.62 -13.60
CA THR A 41 33.67 -42.81 -15.01
C THR A 41 33.78 -41.43 -15.69
N GLY A 42 34.66 -41.27 -16.68
CA GLY A 42 35.02 -39.98 -17.27
C GLY A 42 34.97 -39.95 -18.80
N SER A 43 35.28 -38.79 -19.36
CA SER A 43 35.96 -38.64 -20.66
C SER A 43 36.52 -37.21 -20.80
N ALA A 44 37.51 -37.07 -21.68
CA ALA A 44 38.63 -36.11 -21.70
C ALA A 44 38.33 -34.66 -22.18
N PRO A 45 39.31 -33.71 -22.08
CA PRO A 45 39.14 -32.29 -22.38
C PRO A 45 39.74 -31.85 -23.73
N ILE A 46 39.27 -30.72 -24.28
CA ILE A 46 39.88 -29.98 -25.40
C ILE A 46 39.96 -28.49 -25.01
N PRO A 47 41.11 -27.79 -25.19
CA PRO A 47 41.28 -26.39 -24.83
C PRO A 47 41.02 -25.46 -26.01
N ALA A 48 40.38 -24.31 -25.77
CA ALA A 48 40.36 -23.20 -26.73
C ALA A 48 40.57 -21.87 -25.99
N SER A 49 41.67 -21.22 -26.36
CA SER A 49 42.05 -19.85 -26.01
C SER A 49 41.58 -18.94 -27.14
N ALA A 50 40.77 -17.93 -26.86
CA ALA A 50 40.71 -16.73 -27.69
C ALA A 50 40.08 -15.58 -26.91
N LYS A 51 40.82 -14.47 -26.95
CA LYS A 51 40.60 -13.17 -26.34
C LYS A 51 39.31 -12.54 -26.85
N GLU A 52 38.60 -11.79 -25.99
CA GLU A 52 37.81 -10.67 -26.47
C GLU A 52 37.83 -9.50 -25.48
N GLU A 53 37.93 -8.33 -26.08
CA GLU A 53 38.53 -7.11 -25.59
C GLU A 53 37.45 -6.13 -25.11
N ARG A 54 37.78 -5.45 -24.02
CA ARG A 54 36.95 -4.51 -23.29
C ARG A 54 36.93 -3.15 -24.00
N VAL A 55 35.75 -2.69 -24.43
CA VAL A 55 35.56 -1.32 -24.94
C VAL A 55 34.92 -0.42 -23.86
N PRO A 56 35.54 0.73 -23.48
CA PRO A 56 34.91 1.70 -22.58
C PRO A 56 34.34 2.91 -23.36
N ALA A 57 33.02 3.13 -23.29
CA ALA A 57 32.38 4.32 -23.85
C ALA A 57 32.26 5.45 -22.82
N LYS A 58 32.67 6.66 -23.22
CA LYS A 58 32.64 7.92 -22.47
C LYS A 58 31.31 8.69 -22.71
N ARG A 59 30.94 9.49 -21.70
CA ARG A 59 29.86 10.51 -21.49
C ARG A 59 29.34 11.31 -22.71
N PRO A 60 28.19 12.02 -22.55
CA PRO A 60 28.28 13.48 -22.33
C PRO A 60 27.33 14.07 -21.23
N ARG A 61 27.50 15.37 -20.99
CA ARG A 61 27.06 16.24 -19.87
C ARG A 61 25.62 16.77 -19.96
N SER A 62 25.10 17.17 -18.79
CA SER A 62 23.93 18.06 -18.49
C SER A 62 24.08 19.49 -19.06
N PRO A 63 23.03 20.36 -19.11
CA PRO A 63 22.56 21.07 -17.89
C PRO A 63 21.06 21.50 -17.80
N ASP A 64 20.68 21.76 -16.55
CA ASP A 64 19.75 22.74 -15.93
C ASP A 64 18.20 22.76 -16.06
N PRO A 65 17.49 23.00 -14.92
CA PRO A 65 16.04 23.17 -14.80
C PRO A 65 15.59 24.63 -14.95
N LEU A 66 14.42 24.86 -15.55
CA LEU A 66 13.78 26.18 -15.62
C LEU A 66 12.69 26.30 -14.56
N GLU A 67 12.95 27.14 -13.56
CA GLU A 67 11.93 27.88 -12.82
C GLU A 67 11.52 29.10 -13.66
N ILE A 68 10.22 29.30 -13.88
CA ILE A 68 9.66 30.63 -14.17
C ILE A 68 8.45 30.83 -13.25
N SER A 69 8.62 31.88 -12.46
CA SER A 69 7.73 32.52 -11.52
C SER A 69 6.70 33.45 -12.19
N SER A 70 5.87 34.03 -11.32
CA SER A 70 5.14 35.32 -11.43
C SER A 70 3.81 35.34 -12.19
N ASP A 71 2.73 35.20 -11.40
CA ASP A 71 1.87 36.31 -10.95
C ASP A 71 1.28 37.28 -12.00
N SER A 72 -0.05 37.26 -12.13
CA SER A 72 -0.87 38.44 -12.37
C SER A 72 -2.32 38.16 -11.96
N ASN A 73 -2.76 38.82 -10.89
CA ASN A 73 -4.17 39.09 -10.60
C ASN A 73 -4.76 40.02 -11.67
N ASP A 74 -6.02 39.81 -12.04
CA ASP A 74 -6.94 40.93 -12.35
C ASP A 74 -8.39 40.46 -12.19
N GLU A 75 -9.09 41.06 -11.24
CA GLU A 75 -10.54 40.97 -11.10
C GLU A 75 -11.19 41.89 -12.13
N THR A 76 -12.17 41.39 -12.89
CA THR A 76 -13.23 42.25 -13.43
C THR A 76 -14.57 41.52 -13.41
N GLU A 77 -15.41 41.98 -12.49
CA GLU A 77 -16.86 41.84 -12.46
C GLU A 77 -17.47 42.67 -13.60
N THR A 78 -18.31 42.11 -14.47
CA THR A 78 -19.37 42.85 -15.21
C THR A 78 -20.42 41.87 -15.77
N GLU A 79 -21.57 41.87 -15.11
CA GLU A 79 -22.94 41.85 -15.62
C GLU A 79 -23.42 40.83 -16.68
N ARG A 80 -24.43 40.07 -16.23
CA ARG A 80 -25.46 39.39 -17.01
C ARG A 80 -26.35 40.42 -17.74
N PRO A 81 -26.75 40.12 -18.99
CA PRO A 81 -28.19 40.10 -19.28
C PRO A 81 -28.60 38.87 -20.11
N THR A 82 -29.61 38.16 -19.61
CA THR A 82 -30.57 37.35 -20.40
C THR A 82 -31.44 38.29 -21.25
N PRO A 83 -31.94 37.93 -22.45
CA PRO A 83 -33.04 36.94 -22.53
C PRO A 83 -33.18 36.10 -23.83
N GLU A 84 -34.06 35.09 -23.72
CA GLU A 84 -34.91 34.49 -24.76
C GLU A 84 -34.40 33.39 -25.71
N SER A 85 -34.90 32.17 -25.41
CA SER A 85 -35.68 31.32 -26.31
C SER A 85 -35.00 30.66 -27.51
N VAL A 86 -34.51 29.43 -27.28
CA VAL A 86 -34.86 28.29 -28.14
C VAL A 86 -35.22 27.08 -27.28
N LYS A 87 -36.49 26.68 -27.41
CA LYS A 87 -37.06 25.46 -26.86
C LYS A 87 -36.41 24.25 -27.54
N ALA A 88 -35.70 23.44 -26.78
CA ALA A 88 -35.53 22.02 -27.07
C ALA A 88 -35.75 21.27 -25.76
N VAL A 89 -37.01 20.90 -25.54
CA VAL A 89 -37.43 19.92 -24.56
C VAL A 89 -36.80 18.59 -24.99
N VAL A 90 -35.65 18.26 -24.43
CA VAL A 90 -35.21 16.85 -24.35
C VAL A 90 -35.71 16.38 -23.01
N GLU A 91 -36.96 15.90 -23.03
CA GLU A 91 -37.57 14.99 -22.07
C GLU A 91 -36.59 13.83 -21.85
N SER A 92 -35.64 14.04 -20.95
CA SER A 92 -34.71 13.03 -20.52
C SER A 92 -35.47 12.16 -19.54
N THR A 93 -36.20 11.20 -20.10
CA THR A 93 -36.67 10.04 -19.35
C THR A 93 -35.48 9.57 -18.51
N PRO A 94 -35.55 9.54 -17.17
CA PRO A 94 -34.47 8.96 -16.39
C PRO A 94 -34.30 7.54 -16.92
N PRO A 95 -33.10 7.15 -17.42
CA PRO A 95 -32.91 5.78 -17.84
C PRO A 95 -33.20 4.93 -16.62
N ALA A 96 -34.20 4.06 -16.75
CA ALA A 96 -34.44 3.00 -15.80
C ALA A 96 -33.08 2.35 -15.57
N ILE A 97 -32.53 2.55 -14.37
CA ILE A 97 -31.34 1.86 -13.93
C ILE A 97 -31.76 0.40 -14.01
N GLU A 98 -31.30 -0.30 -15.03
CA GLU A 98 -31.33 -1.76 -15.02
C GLU A 98 -30.62 -2.12 -13.72
N GLU A 99 -31.38 -2.55 -12.71
CA GLU A 99 -30.81 -3.11 -11.49
C GLU A 99 -30.01 -4.31 -11.96
N VAL A 100 -28.72 -4.09 -12.24
CA VAL A 100 -27.77 -5.15 -12.49
C VAL A 100 -27.90 -6.04 -11.27
N GLU A 101 -28.47 -7.23 -11.47
CA GLU A 101 -28.81 -8.13 -10.38
C GLU A 101 -27.50 -8.63 -9.77
N ARG A 102 -27.00 -7.87 -8.79
CA ARG A 102 -25.76 -8.19 -8.10
C ARG A 102 -26.02 -9.34 -7.13
N GLU A 103 -25.07 -10.26 -7.06
CA GLU A 103 -25.14 -11.36 -6.10
C GLU A 103 -24.99 -10.82 -4.68
N ARG A 104 -25.62 -11.50 -3.70
CA ARG A 104 -25.46 -11.19 -2.28
C ARG A 104 -24.17 -11.80 -1.75
N LEU A 105 -23.47 -11.05 -0.93
CA LEU A 105 -22.23 -11.45 -0.29
C LEU A 105 -22.50 -12.50 0.78
N ASN A 106 -21.77 -13.62 0.73
CA ASN A 106 -21.76 -14.60 1.81
C ASN A 106 -20.45 -14.52 2.60
N PRO A 107 -20.47 -13.98 3.85
CA PRO A 107 -19.26 -13.84 4.67
C PRO A 107 -18.61 -15.16 5.09
N LYS A 108 -19.35 -16.27 5.03
CA LYS A 108 -18.88 -17.60 5.44
C LYS A 108 -18.35 -18.43 4.27
N ASP A 109 -18.33 -17.87 3.06
CA ASP A 109 -17.84 -18.60 1.89
C ASP A 109 -16.37 -19.01 2.06
N ARG A 110 -16.08 -20.24 1.62
CA ARG A 110 -14.74 -20.84 1.62
C ARG A 110 -13.80 -20.10 0.67
N LYS A 111 -14.33 -19.38 -0.32
CA LYS A 111 -13.60 -18.52 -1.26
C LYS A 111 -12.65 -17.55 -0.54
N TRP A 112 -13.11 -16.95 0.55
CA TRP A 112 -12.36 -15.93 1.28
C TRP A 112 -11.30 -16.50 2.22
N ASN A 113 -11.35 -17.79 2.55
CA ASN A 113 -10.49 -18.37 3.59
C ASN A 113 -9.00 -18.27 3.26
N LYS A 114 -8.61 -18.47 1.98
CA LYS A 114 -7.21 -18.39 1.56
C LYS A 114 -6.67 -16.97 1.69
N HIS A 115 -7.42 -16.01 1.17
CA HIS A 115 -7.05 -14.59 1.25
C HIS A 115 -7.02 -14.10 2.70
N TYR A 116 -8.05 -14.46 3.48
CA TYR A 116 -8.14 -14.17 4.91
C TYR A 116 -6.94 -14.72 5.71
N ALA A 117 -6.48 -15.95 5.42
CA ALA A 117 -5.30 -16.50 6.08
C ALA A 117 -4.03 -15.66 5.81
N SER A 118 -3.87 -15.15 4.59
CA SER A 118 -2.78 -14.24 4.23
C SER A 118 -2.89 -12.90 4.97
N VAL A 119 -4.09 -12.33 5.01
CA VAL A 119 -4.43 -11.09 5.74
C VAL A 119 -4.11 -11.23 7.23
N LYS A 120 -4.53 -12.33 7.85
CA LYS A 120 -4.26 -12.61 9.27
C LYS A 120 -2.76 -12.73 9.57
N LYS A 121 -1.98 -13.28 8.63
CA LYS A 121 -0.52 -13.32 8.74
C LYS A 121 0.09 -11.93 8.68
N MET A 122 -0.42 -11.04 7.82
CA MET A 122 0.03 -9.64 7.73
C MET A 122 -0.28 -8.84 9.01
N MET A 123 -1.41 -9.13 9.66
CA MET A 123 -1.81 -8.53 10.94
C MET A 123 -1.06 -9.09 12.16
N GLY A 124 -0.07 -9.97 11.96
CA GLY A 124 0.67 -10.58 13.07
C GLY A 124 -0.14 -11.58 13.89
N GLY A 125 -1.25 -12.10 13.35
CA GLY A 125 -2.13 -13.06 14.02
C GLY A 125 -3.01 -12.48 15.12
N LEU A 126 -2.94 -11.17 15.36
CA LEU A 126 -3.77 -10.47 16.33
C LEU A 126 -5.14 -10.14 15.74
N PRO A 127 -6.23 -10.25 16.52
CA PRO A 127 -7.55 -9.79 16.08
C PRO A 127 -7.56 -8.26 15.97
N ALA A 128 -8.41 -7.73 15.11
CA ALA A 128 -8.62 -6.29 15.03
C ALA A 128 -9.20 -5.76 16.36
N VAL A 129 -8.60 -4.70 16.92
CA VAL A 129 -8.97 -4.14 18.24
C VAL A 129 -10.44 -3.71 18.32
N HIS A 130 -11.00 -3.23 17.20
CA HIS A 130 -12.41 -2.83 17.08
C HIS A 130 -13.22 -3.84 16.24
N GLY A 131 -12.83 -5.11 16.26
CA GLY A 131 -13.30 -6.16 15.36
C GLY A 131 -14.48 -7.00 15.85
N GLU A 132 -15.06 -6.73 17.02
CA GLU A 132 -15.99 -7.68 17.69
C GLU A 132 -17.24 -8.05 16.87
N LYS A 133 -17.73 -7.14 16.02
CA LYS A 133 -18.86 -7.37 15.11
C LYS A 133 -18.43 -7.61 13.66
N GLN A 134 -17.13 -7.64 13.41
CA GLN A 134 -16.57 -7.64 12.07
C GLN A 134 -16.38 -9.07 11.57
N THR A 135 -16.95 -9.37 10.41
CA THR A 135 -16.71 -10.61 9.68
C THR A 135 -15.30 -10.66 9.09
N LYS A 136 -14.88 -11.85 8.61
CA LYS A 136 -13.61 -12.05 7.89
C LYS A 136 -13.41 -11.06 6.74
N ILE A 137 -14.50 -10.69 6.08
CA ILE A 137 -14.48 -9.78 4.94
C ILE A 137 -14.01 -8.39 5.36
N HIS A 138 -14.48 -7.88 6.49
CA HIS A 138 -14.05 -6.56 6.93
C HIS A 138 -12.58 -6.55 7.34
N GLU A 139 -12.05 -7.64 7.88
CA GLU A 139 -10.60 -7.75 8.11
C GLU A 139 -9.80 -7.70 6.80
N ILE A 140 -10.30 -8.37 5.75
CA ILE A 140 -9.71 -8.31 4.40
C ILE A 140 -9.70 -6.87 3.88
N LEU A 141 -10.85 -6.19 3.92
CA LEU A 141 -10.97 -4.82 3.45
C LEU A 141 -10.15 -3.84 4.28
N ARG A 142 -10.07 -4.04 5.60
CA ARG A 142 -9.26 -3.20 6.49
C ARG A 142 -7.78 -3.29 6.17
N VAL A 143 -7.26 -4.49 5.91
CA VAL A 143 -5.85 -4.64 5.54
C VAL A 143 -5.58 -4.09 4.15
N PHE A 144 -6.54 -4.20 3.23
CA PHE A 144 -6.47 -3.50 1.96
C PHE A 144 -6.35 -1.98 2.19
N ASP A 145 -7.22 -1.37 2.99
CA ASP A 145 -7.22 0.05 3.36
C ASP A 145 -5.89 0.54 3.95
N LEU A 146 -5.33 -0.24 4.88
CA LEU A 146 -4.10 0.11 5.59
C LEU A 146 -2.82 -0.24 4.82
N SER A 147 -2.93 -0.98 3.71
CA SER A 147 -1.77 -1.33 2.87
C SER A 147 -1.39 -0.17 1.95
N TYR A 148 -0.17 0.36 2.10
CA TYR A 148 0.36 1.39 1.20
C TYR A 148 0.69 0.88 -0.22
N LYS A 149 0.70 -0.44 -0.44
CA LYS A 149 1.06 -1.06 -1.73
C LYS A 149 0.17 -0.59 -2.89
N TYR A 150 -1.10 -0.29 -2.61
CA TYR A 150 -2.12 0.02 -3.62
C TYR A 150 -2.40 1.52 -3.74
N GLY A 151 -1.55 2.36 -3.16
CA GLY A 151 -1.71 3.81 -3.14
C GLY A 151 -2.57 4.33 -1.98
N PRO A 152 -2.79 5.65 -1.88
CA PRO A 152 -3.58 6.24 -0.80
C PRO A 152 -5.05 5.79 -0.86
N CYS A 153 -5.67 5.56 0.30
CA CYS A 153 -7.11 5.25 0.42
C CYS A 153 -7.97 6.47 0.74
N ILE A 154 -7.36 7.54 1.27
CA ILE A 154 -8.07 8.73 1.75
C ILE A 154 -8.73 9.46 0.58
N GLY A 155 -9.98 9.89 0.78
CA GLY A 155 -10.76 10.65 -0.20
C GLY A 155 -11.27 9.83 -1.39
N THR A 156 -11.20 8.50 -1.32
CA THR A 156 -11.64 7.60 -2.40
C THR A 156 -12.37 6.40 -1.82
N THR A 157 -13.37 5.89 -2.54
CA THR A 157 -14.05 4.65 -2.16
C THR A 157 -13.12 3.45 -2.35
N ARG A 158 -13.45 2.32 -1.72
CA ARG A 158 -12.65 1.09 -1.89
C ARG A 158 -12.63 0.61 -3.34
N MET A 159 -13.73 0.80 -4.06
CA MET A 159 -13.86 0.41 -5.47
C MET A 159 -12.92 1.25 -6.35
N GLU A 160 -13.02 2.57 -6.27
CA GLU A 160 -12.15 3.48 -7.03
C GLU A 160 -10.66 3.23 -6.75
N ARG A 161 -10.32 2.97 -5.48
CA ARG A 161 -8.94 2.67 -5.10
C ARG A 161 -8.45 1.37 -5.75
N TRP A 162 -9.30 0.34 -5.78
CA TRP A 162 -8.95 -0.93 -6.42
C TRP A 162 -8.73 -0.77 -7.92
N GLU A 163 -9.62 -0.04 -8.60
CA GLU A 163 -9.50 0.24 -10.03
C GLU A 163 -8.24 1.03 -10.36
N ARG A 164 -7.93 2.06 -9.55
CA ARG A 164 -6.68 2.82 -9.70
C ARG A 164 -5.46 1.93 -9.53
N ALA A 165 -5.44 1.08 -8.50
CA ALA A 165 -4.32 0.17 -8.27
C ALA A 165 -4.13 -0.81 -9.44
N LYS A 166 -5.22 -1.29 -10.03
CA LYS A 166 -5.19 -2.14 -11.24
C LYS A 166 -4.68 -1.35 -12.45
N ALA A 167 -5.15 -0.13 -12.66
CA ALA A 167 -4.70 0.74 -13.74
C ALA A 167 -3.19 1.06 -13.65
N LEU A 168 -2.67 1.16 -12.44
CA LEU A 168 -1.24 1.34 -12.16
C LEU A 168 -0.42 0.02 -12.22
N GLY A 169 -1.06 -1.12 -12.45
CA GLY A 169 -0.37 -2.42 -12.51
C GLY A 169 0.17 -2.91 -11.17
N LEU A 170 -0.44 -2.52 -10.04
CA LEU A 170 -0.01 -2.89 -8.69
C LEU A 170 -0.56 -4.25 -8.21
N ASP A 171 -1.28 -4.96 -9.08
CA ASP A 171 -1.94 -6.25 -8.85
C ASP A 171 -2.71 -6.29 -7.50
N PRO A 172 -3.79 -5.49 -7.37
CA PRO A 172 -4.63 -5.56 -6.19
C PRO A 172 -5.34 -6.92 -6.11
N PRO A 173 -5.69 -7.41 -4.88
CA PRO A 173 -6.28 -8.73 -4.73
C PRO A 173 -7.66 -8.81 -5.39
N ILE A 174 -7.90 -9.87 -6.16
CA ILE A 174 -9.18 -10.03 -6.88
C ILE A 174 -10.34 -10.26 -5.91
N GLU A 175 -10.07 -10.86 -4.75
CA GLU A 175 -11.10 -11.11 -3.75
C GLU A 175 -11.75 -9.82 -3.26
N VAL A 176 -10.97 -8.74 -3.17
CA VAL A 176 -11.48 -7.40 -2.80
C VAL A 176 -12.46 -6.89 -3.85
N PHE A 177 -12.15 -7.04 -5.14
CA PHE A 177 -13.06 -6.65 -6.22
C PHE A 177 -14.37 -7.43 -6.19
N GLU A 178 -14.28 -8.74 -5.97
CA GLU A 178 -15.45 -9.61 -5.93
C GLU A 178 -16.36 -9.28 -4.73
N ILE A 179 -15.78 -8.94 -3.57
CA ILE A 179 -16.51 -8.43 -2.41
C ILE A 179 -17.22 -7.12 -2.76
N LEU A 180 -16.51 -6.17 -3.39
CA LEU A 180 -17.08 -4.87 -3.73
C LEU A 180 -18.11 -4.94 -4.86
N SER A 181 -18.04 -5.97 -5.70
CA SER A 181 -18.97 -6.20 -6.80
C SER A 181 -20.35 -6.69 -6.35
N THR A 182 -20.52 -7.11 -5.09
CA THR A 182 -21.80 -7.59 -4.55
C THR A 182 -22.76 -6.43 -4.25
N LYS A 183 -24.00 -6.75 -3.88
CA LYS A 183 -25.00 -5.76 -3.44
C LYS A 183 -24.50 -4.95 -2.24
N GLU A 184 -24.06 -5.64 -1.21
CA GLU A 184 -23.52 -5.08 0.03
C GLU A 184 -22.29 -4.21 -0.26
N GLY A 185 -21.43 -4.64 -1.18
CA GLY A 185 -20.25 -3.89 -1.61
C GLY A 185 -20.53 -2.51 -2.21
N HIS A 186 -21.77 -2.24 -2.63
CA HIS A 186 -22.20 -0.97 -3.21
C HIS A 186 -23.19 -0.19 -2.35
N GLU A 187 -24.03 -0.88 -1.57
CA GLU A 187 -25.10 -0.26 -0.79
C GLU A 187 -24.63 0.11 0.62
N ASP A 188 -23.85 -0.76 1.25
CA ASP A 188 -23.47 -0.62 2.65
C ASP A 188 -22.19 0.20 2.80
N GLN A 189 -22.28 1.31 3.55
CA GLN A 189 -21.14 2.20 3.78
C GLN A 189 -19.94 1.48 4.42
N GLU A 190 -20.18 0.46 5.25
CA GLU A 190 -19.12 -0.32 5.88
C GLU A 190 -18.23 -1.07 4.88
N TYR A 191 -18.76 -1.44 3.70
CA TYR A 191 -18.02 -2.10 2.62
C TYR A 191 -17.54 -1.11 1.56
N VAL A 192 -18.31 -0.07 1.25
CA VAL A 192 -17.95 0.95 0.24
C VAL A 192 -16.80 1.86 0.71
N GLN A 193 -16.88 2.36 1.94
CA GLN A 193 -16.02 3.42 2.44
C GLN A 193 -14.78 2.89 3.15
N ASN A 194 -13.65 3.58 3.01
CA ASN A 194 -12.41 3.18 3.67
C ASN A 194 -12.49 3.30 5.21
N VAL A 195 -11.56 2.65 5.91
CA VAL A 195 -11.49 2.65 7.39
C VAL A 195 -11.37 4.04 8.03
N LEU A 196 -10.88 5.05 7.28
CA LEU A 196 -10.66 6.42 7.78
C LEU A 196 -11.80 7.37 7.37
N TYR A 197 -12.89 6.85 6.80
CA TYR A 197 -14.00 7.66 6.34
C TYR A 197 -14.73 8.31 7.53
N GLY A 198 -14.88 9.63 7.50
CA GLY A 198 -15.52 10.41 8.56
C GLY A 198 -14.61 10.80 9.73
N GLU A 199 -13.32 10.45 9.70
CA GLU A 199 -12.34 10.87 10.72
C GLU A 199 -11.58 12.17 10.36
N LEU A 200 -11.91 12.79 9.22
CA LEU A 200 -11.29 14.01 8.68
C LEU A 200 -12.25 15.20 8.64
#